data_AF-A0A7C6KD58-F1
#
_entry.id   AF-A0A7C6KD58-F1
#
_cell.length_a   1.000
_cell.length_b   1.000
_cell.length_c   1.000
_cell.angle_alpha   90.00
_cell.angle_beta   90.00
_cell.angle_gamma   90.00
#
_symmetry.space_group_name_H-M   'P 1'
#
loop_
_entity.id
_entity.type
_entity.pdbx_description
1 polymer ?
#
loop_
_entity_poly.entity_id
_entity_poly.type
_entity_poly.pdbx_seq_one_letter_code
_entity_poly.pdbx_strand_id
1 'polypeptide(L)' 'MKLLDSIQTKGLHKLVLCEDCGFYSVLSQGVNRKPTPLIQRMSREAAKACWRKELVGYFFNVSRNMRDAMKMAEKRCSSI' A
#
# COMPACT_ATOMS: atom_id res chain seq x y z
N MET A 1 14.41 -1.49 -8.26
CA MET A 1 13.04 -1.24 -7.76
C MET A 1 12.05 -2.26 -8.31
N LYS A 2 11.57 -3.17 -7.45
CA LYS A 2 10.57 -4.20 -7.72
C LYS A 2 9.22 -3.76 -7.16
N LEU A 3 8.16 -3.81 -7.96
CA LEU A 3 6.79 -3.57 -7.51
C LEU A 3 6.27 -4.81 -6.74
N LEU A 4 5.73 -4.61 -5.54
CA LEU A 4 5.17 -5.69 -4.72
C LEU A 4 3.65 -5.70 -4.71
N ASP A 5 3.03 -4.54 -4.51
CA ASP A 5 1.58 -4.38 -4.53
C ASP A 5 1.22 -2.96 -4.96
N SER A 6 -0.02 -2.75 -5.40
CA SER A 6 -0.56 -1.43 -5.67
C SER A 6 -2.06 -1.38 -5.46
N ILE A 7 -2.54 -0.26 -4.93
CA ILE A 7 -3.98 0.02 -4.78
C ILE A 7 -4.31 1.36 -5.41
N GLN A 8 -5.43 1.43 -6.12
CA GLN A 8 -5.95 2.70 -6.60
C GLN A 8 -6.68 3.38 -5.45
N THR A 9 -6.23 4.58 -5.08
CA THR A 9 -6.94 5.42 -4.12
C THR A 9 -7.97 6.29 -4.86
N LYS A 10 -8.77 7.06 -4.14
CA LYS A 10 -9.84 7.87 -4.76
C LYS A 10 -9.28 8.75 -5.89
N GLY A 11 -9.94 8.72 -7.04
CA GLY A 11 -9.58 9.51 -8.22
C GLY A 11 -8.46 8.87 -9.07
N LEU A 12 -7.52 9.71 -9.51
CA LEU A 12 -6.44 9.36 -10.45
C LEU A 12 -5.11 9.07 -9.74
N HIS A 13 -5.16 8.63 -8.48
CA HIS A 13 -3.97 8.31 -7.69
C HIS A 13 -3.93 6.82 -7.34
N LYS A 14 -2.73 6.25 -7.32
CA LYS A 14 -2.48 4.92 -6.76
C LYS A 14 -1.36 4.96 -5.75
N LEU A 15 -1.50 4.16 -4.70
CA LEU A 15 -0.42 3.83 -3.79
C LEU A 15 0.30 2.59 -4.31
N VAL A 16 1.61 2.59 -4.14
CA VAL A 16 2.50 1.57 -4.67
C VAL A 16 3.45 1.14 -3.56
N LEU A 17 3.50 -0.14 -3.27
CA LEU A 17 4.53 -0.73 -2.42
C LEU A 17 5.63 -1.31 -3.31
N CYS A 18 6.86 -0.88 -3.09
CA CYS A 18 8.02 -1.38 -3.83
C CYS A 18 9.19 -1.74 -2.92
N GLU A 19 10.02 -2.64 -3.40
CA GLU A 19 11.29 -3.05 -2.80
C GLU A 19 12.45 -2.56 -3.66
N ASP A 20 13.47 -2.00 -3.03
CA ASP A 20 14.71 -1.58 -3.67
C ASP A 20 15.90 -1.86 -2.75
N CYS A 21 16.85 -2.69 -3.21
CA CYS A 21 18.05 -3.06 -2.46
C CYS A 21 17.77 -3.54 -1.01
N GLY A 22 16.71 -4.32 -0.80
CA GLY A 22 16.31 -4.85 0.51
C GLY A 22 15.53 -3.85 1.39
N PHE A 23 15.34 -2.62 0.92
CA PHE A 23 14.52 -1.61 1.57
C PHE A 23 13.16 -1.51 0.90
N TYR A 24 12.14 -1.21 1.71
CA TYR A 24 10.77 -1.12 1.25
C TYR A 24 10.30 0.33 1.29
N SER A 25 9.52 0.74 0.30
CA SER A 25 8.99 2.09 0.19
C SER A 25 7.55 2.08 -0.29
N VAL A 26 6.76 3.02 0.22
CA VAL A 26 5.41 3.32 -0.26
C VAL A 26 5.46 4.61 -1.06
N LEU A 27 5.00 4.55 -2.30
CA LEU A 27 4.98 5.66 -3.24
C LEU A 27 3.54 6.02 -3.58
N SER A 28 3.26 7.31 -3.80
CA SER A 28 2.04 7.81 -4.41
C SER A 28 2.30 8.14 -5.87
N GLN A 29 1.49 7.61 -6.78
CA GLN A 29 1.59 7.88 -8.20
C GLN A 29 0.26 8.41 -8.73
N GLY A 30 0.27 9.66 -9.20
CA GLY A 30 -0.83 10.20 -10.01
C GLY A 30 -0.77 9.69 -11.46
N VAL A 31 -1.90 9.68 -12.15
CA VAL A 31 -1.97 9.36 -13.58
C VAL A 31 -1.01 10.26 -14.36
N ASN A 32 -0.20 9.66 -15.23
CA ASN A 32 0.82 10.31 -16.04
C ASN A 32 1.87 11.12 -15.25
N ARG A 33 2.00 10.88 -13.94
CA ARG A 33 3.06 11.47 -13.11
C ARG A 33 4.07 10.43 -12.66
N LYS A 34 5.28 10.90 -12.36
CA LYS A 34 6.31 10.08 -11.71
C LYS A 34 5.85 9.73 -10.30
N PRO A 35 6.14 8.51 -9.79
CA PRO A 35 5.88 8.15 -8.41
C PRO A 35 6.63 9.08 -7.45
N THR A 36 5.93 9.59 -6.45
CA THR A 36 6.50 10.38 -5.37
C THR A 36 6.57 9.52 -4.11
N PRO A 37 7.72 9.43 -3.43
CA PRO A 37 7.81 8.70 -2.19
C PRO A 37 6.99 9.34 -1.07
N LEU A 38 6.22 8.52 -0.37
CA LEU A 38 5.53 8.91 0.86
C LEU A 38 6.33 8.48 2.09
N ILE A 39 6.77 7.22 2.09
CA ILE A 39 7.59 6.63 3.16
C ILE A 39 8.65 5.76 2.49
N GLN A 40 9.91 5.94 2.87
CA GLN A 40 11.04 5.25 2.25
C GLN A 40 11.90 4.52 3.28
N ARG A 41 12.73 3.60 2.79
CA ARG A 41 13.78 2.91 3.55
C ARG A 41 13.27 2.20 4.79
N MET A 42 12.11 1.54 4.67
CA MET A 42 11.55 0.71 5.72
C MET A 42 12.14 -0.70 5.70
N SER A 43 12.20 -1.34 6.87
CA SER A 43 12.34 -2.79 6.95
C SER A 43 11.09 -3.47 6.38
N ARG A 44 11.18 -4.77 6.10
CA ARG A 44 10.06 -5.55 5.57
C ARG A 44 8.85 -5.53 6.51
N GLU A 45 9.10 -5.67 7.81
CA GLU A 45 8.06 -5.70 8.85
C GLU A 45 7.36 -4.33 8.97
N ALA A 46 8.15 -3.25 8.97
CA ALA A 46 7.62 -1.89 9.00
C ALA A 46 6.80 -1.58 7.75
N ALA A 47 7.25 -2.02 6.57
CA ALA A 47 6.52 -1.87 5.33
C ALA A 47 5.22 -2.66 5.31
N LYS A 48 5.21 -3.90 5.81
CA LYS A 48 3.98 -4.70 5.96
C LYS A 48 2.98 -4.02 6.89
N ALA A 49 3.43 -3.52 8.04
CA ALA A 49 2.56 -2.82 8.98
C ALA A 49 1.98 -1.52 8.38
N CYS A 50 2.83 -0.73 7.72
CA CYS A 50 2.43 0.47 6.99
C CYS A 50 1.42 0.15 5.89
N TRP A 51 1.72 -0.83 5.03
CA TRP A 51 0.87 -1.21 3.92
C TRP A 51 -0.48 -1.77 4.40
N ARG A 52 -0.48 -2.57 5.46
CA ARG A 52 -1.72 -3.06 6.11
C ARG A 52 -2.59 -1.89 6.56
N LYS A 53 -2.03 -0.83 7.14
CA LYS A 53 -2.78 0.36 7.56
C LYS A 53 -3.45 1.05 6.37
N GLU A 54 -2.71 1.25 5.27
CA GLU A 54 -3.26 1.84 4.03
C GLU A 54 -4.37 0.97 3.42
N LEU A 55 -4.17 -0.35 3.40
CA LEU A 55 -5.16 -1.32 2.92
C LEU A 55 -6.44 -1.29 3.75
N VAL A 56 -6.36 -1.19 5.08
CA VAL A 56 -7.55 -1.07 5.94
C VAL A 56 -8.32 0.21 5.59
N GLY A 57 -7.64 1.35 5.44
CA GLY A 57 -8.27 2.60 5.04
C GLY A 57 -8.94 2.50 3.67
N TYR A 58 -8.29 1.85 2.70
CA TYR A 58 -8.85 1.59 1.38
C TYR A 58 -10.11 0.70 1.47
N PHE A 59 -10.00 -0.48 2.08
CA PHE A 59 -11.11 -1.41 2.13
C PHE A 59 -12.27 -0.90 2.98
N PHE A 60 -12.02 -0.12 4.03
CA PHE A 60 -13.08 0.51 4.81
C PHE A 60 -13.89 1.51 3.97
N ASN A 61 -13.24 2.26 3.08
CA ASN A 61 -13.95 3.14 2.15
C ASN A 61 -14.85 2.36 1.18
N VAL A 62 -14.50 1.11 0.85
CA VAL A 62 -15.28 0.25 -0.05
C VAL A 62 -16.39 -0.49 0.68
N SER A 63 -16.09 -1.17 1.79
CA SER A 63 -17.04 -2.01 2.52
C SER A 63 -17.91 -1.24 3.52
N ARG A 64 -17.47 -0.06 3.96
CA ARG A 64 -18.03 0.68 5.12
C ARG A 64 -18.09 -0.15 6.40
N ASN A 65 -17.32 -1.24 6.48
CA ASN A 65 -17.26 -2.15 7.62
C ASN A 65 -15.80 -2.37 8.04
N MET A 66 -15.47 -2.01 9.28
CA MET A 66 -14.11 -2.08 9.79
C MET A 66 -13.60 -3.53 9.93
N ARG A 67 -14.46 -4.45 10.38
CA ARG A 67 -14.07 -5.86 10.57
C ARG A 67 -13.74 -6.52 9.23
N ASP A 68 -14.52 -6.25 8.20
CA ASP A 68 -14.27 -6.78 6.86
C ASP A 68 -13.05 -6.12 6.22
N ALA A 69 -12.87 -4.81 6.42
CA ALA A 69 -11.69 -4.09 5.97
C ALA A 69 -10.39 -4.67 6.54
N MET A 70 -10.37 -4.97 7.85
CA MET A 70 -9.24 -5.62 8.49
C MET A 70 -8.92 -7.00 7.90
N LYS A 71 -9.95 -7.85 7.71
CA LYS A 71 -9.77 -9.19 7.11
C LYS A 71 -9.24 -9.12 5.69
N MET A 72 -9.79 -8.22 4.86
CA MET A 72 -9.34 -8.04 3.48
C MET A 72 -7.91 -7.50 3.41
N ALA A 73 -7.57 -6.53 4.27
CA ALA A 73 -6.23 -6.00 4.36
C ALA A 73 -5.21 -7.06 4.78
N GLU A 74 -5.54 -7.88 5.78
CA GLU A 74 -4.67 -8.96 6.26
C GLU A 74 -4.44 -10.04 5.20
N LYS A 75 -5.51 -10.47 4.51
CA LYS A 75 -5.43 -11.43 3.41
C LYS A 75 -4.60 -10.92 2.24
N ARG A 76 -4.65 -9.63 1.94
CA ARG A 76 -3.85 -9.03 0.86
C ARG A 76 -2.41 -8.77 1.28
N CYS A 77 -2.16 -8.48 2.56
CA CYS A 77 -0.81 -8.28 3.06
C CYS A 77 -0.03 -9.59 3.22
N SER A 78 -0.70 -10.74 3.34
CA SER A 78 -0.03 -12.04 3.44
C SER A 78 0.62 -12.51 2.13
N SER A 79 0.26 -11.93 0.99
CA SER A 79 0.86 -12.22 -0.32
C SER A 79 2.13 -11.40 -0.64
N ILE A 80 2.61 -10.61 0.32
CA ILE A 80 3.78 -9.71 0.23
C ILE A 80 4.91 -10.26 1.11
#